data_AF-R0KMI2-F1
#
_entry.id   AF-R0KMI2-F1
#
_cell.length_a   1.000
_cell.length_b   1.000
_cell.length_c   1.000
_cell.angle_alpha   90.00
_cell.angle_beta   90.00
_cell.angle_gamma   90.00
#
_symmetry.space_group_name_H-M   'P 1'
#
loop_
_entity.id
_entity.type
_entity.pdbx_description
1 polymer ?
#
loop_
_entity_poly.entity_id
_entity_poly.type
_entity_poly.pdbx_seq_one_letter_code
_entity_poly.pdbx_strand_id
1 'polypeptide(L)'
;MNSSEVEILLKEFESSSDKLEWWIGKNKSTTDQIAHHLQSHPLSLDHLQLCSLLLLEKYDSMIEIIRNILIQNPNRSRVFLNDLLKSPFYNQRMAIPSFLIDNPYNDILLKCFYDNSGVVIREAVLSLKKYKIIPFSQDELLNLALSLNNHKYDFIQCLVPEILIHIHKPTFLISEICMSKSWRKRLALALRVKFYGITERFTIYNLLHKDPEEFVRCALVENLNCIQARGDMNGGNEGKGESMDIVEDTIEDINNDPINPPTNTSLHHFINIFIKDPSEKVRKQLIKVIGNNNEYYDHLKILVDDPSWLVRKELLCIHNEDIYESISLPLISSLPVTYDWRIKIEILESISQIADKNPKLIRKCLTEILFSYLGDKVNDIREKSNLIVKKLINTEEWV
;
A
#
# COMPACT_ATOMS: atom_id res chain seq x y z
N MET A 1 -25.75 -12.14 30.34
CA MET A 1 -26.62 -11.25 31.10
C MET A 1 -27.75 -10.77 30.21
N ASN A 2 -28.94 -10.53 30.76
CA ASN A 2 -30.03 -9.87 30.04
C ASN A 2 -29.82 -8.34 30.01
N SER A 3 -30.56 -7.59 29.17
CA SER A 3 -30.35 -6.13 29.03
C SER A 3 -30.49 -5.37 30.35
N SER A 4 -31.39 -5.81 31.24
CA SER A 4 -31.57 -5.20 32.56
C SER A 4 -30.38 -5.39 33.50
N GLU A 5 -29.70 -6.53 33.42
CA GLU A 5 -28.50 -6.81 34.22
C GLU A 5 -27.31 -5.94 33.76
N VAL A 6 -27.21 -5.63 32.46
CA VAL A 6 -26.20 -4.69 31.95
C VAL A 6 -26.52 -3.26 32.38
N GLU A 7 -27.79 -2.83 32.38
CA GLU A 7 -28.19 -1.52 32.90
C GLU A 7 -27.93 -1.36 34.41
N ILE A 8 -28.15 -2.41 35.20
CA ILE A 8 -27.82 -2.40 36.63
C ILE A 8 -26.31 -2.25 36.83
N LEU A 9 -25.51 -3.00 36.07
CA LEU A 9 -24.06 -2.85 36.06
C LEU A 9 -23.65 -1.41 35.67
N LEU A 10 -24.21 -0.85 34.60
CA LEU A 10 -23.94 0.53 34.15
C LEU A 10 -24.24 1.56 35.25
N LYS A 11 -25.35 1.41 35.99
CA LYS A 11 -25.68 2.27 37.13
C LYS A 11 -24.75 2.08 38.32
N GLU A 12 -24.33 0.85 38.61
CA GLU A 12 -23.31 0.60 39.63
C GLU A 12 -21.95 1.21 39.23
N PHE A 13 -21.65 1.21 37.94
CA PHE A 13 -20.44 1.78 37.36
C PHE A 13 -20.39 3.30 37.38
N GLU A 14 -21.53 3.98 37.16
CA GLU A 14 -21.67 5.43 37.37
C GLU A 14 -21.36 5.84 38.83
N SER A 15 -21.54 4.92 39.79
CA SER A 15 -21.31 5.17 41.21
C SER A 15 -19.89 4.86 41.71
N SER A 16 -19.04 4.16 40.95
CA SER A 16 -17.68 3.78 41.38
C SER A 16 -16.72 3.45 40.23
N SER A 17 -15.81 4.38 39.93
CA SER A 17 -14.74 4.25 38.92
C SER A 17 -13.78 3.08 39.19
N ASP A 18 -13.38 2.87 40.45
CA ASP A 18 -12.35 1.89 40.84
C ASP A 18 -12.80 0.44 40.61
N LYS A 19 -14.10 0.16 40.73
CA LYS A 19 -14.66 -1.16 40.41
C LYS A 19 -14.58 -1.44 38.90
N LEU A 20 -14.76 -0.41 38.08
CA LEU A 20 -14.83 -0.51 36.63
C LEU A 20 -13.48 -0.94 36.03
N GLU A 21 -12.38 -0.34 36.50
CA GLU A 21 -11.02 -0.71 36.11
C GLU A 21 -10.65 -2.13 36.55
N TRP A 22 -11.18 -2.61 37.68
CA TRP A 22 -10.91 -3.97 38.17
C TRP A 22 -11.58 -5.07 37.32
N TRP A 23 -12.74 -4.75 36.71
CA TRP A 23 -13.53 -5.72 35.93
C TRP A 23 -13.05 -5.85 34.48
N ILE A 24 -12.68 -4.74 33.85
CA ILE A 24 -12.06 -4.73 32.51
C ILE A 24 -10.70 -5.42 32.64
N GLY A 25 -10.46 -6.48 31.86
CA GLY A 25 -9.28 -7.35 32.00
C GLY A 25 -9.55 -8.72 32.62
N LYS A 26 -10.64 -8.88 33.39
CA LYS A 26 -10.92 -10.12 34.13
C LYS A 26 -12.05 -10.97 33.56
N ASN A 27 -13.10 -10.36 33.01
CA ASN A 27 -14.23 -11.10 32.46
C ASN A 27 -14.58 -10.64 31.04
N LYS A 28 -13.97 -11.32 30.06
CA LYS A 28 -14.16 -11.05 28.63
C LYS A 28 -15.63 -11.12 28.21
N SER A 29 -16.41 -12.06 28.77
CA SER A 29 -17.84 -12.19 28.44
C SER A 29 -18.65 -10.99 28.91
N THR A 30 -18.28 -10.37 30.03
CA THR A 30 -18.94 -9.15 30.52
C THR A 30 -18.55 -7.95 29.66
N THR A 31 -17.26 -7.81 29.31
CA THR A 31 -16.79 -6.77 28.37
C THR A 31 -17.54 -6.86 27.03
N ASP A 32 -17.71 -8.07 26.48
CA ASP A 32 -18.43 -8.31 25.23
C ASP A 32 -19.91 -7.87 25.32
N GLN A 33 -20.57 -8.18 26.44
CA GLN A 33 -21.97 -7.84 26.66
C GLN A 33 -22.18 -6.33 26.82
N ILE A 34 -21.28 -5.65 27.53
CA ILE A 34 -21.33 -4.18 27.68
C ILE A 34 -21.11 -3.50 26.33
N ALA A 35 -20.09 -3.94 25.57
CA ALA A 35 -19.81 -3.40 24.25
C ALA A 35 -21.00 -3.56 23.30
N HIS A 36 -21.63 -4.75 23.29
CA HIS A 36 -22.84 -4.99 22.48
C HIS A 36 -24.00 -4.11 22.94
N HIS A 37 -24.21 -3.95 24.25
CA HIS A 37 -25.29 -3.11 24.77
C HIS A 37 -25.11 -1.65 24.34
N LEU A 38 -23.89 -1.10 24.44
CA LEU A 38 -23.59 0.27 23.99
C LEU A 38 -23.83 0.46 22.49
N GLN A 39 -23.62 -0.57 21.66
CA GLN A 39 -23.91 -0.48 20.21
C GLN A 39 -25.41 -0.49 19.88
N SER A 40 -26.23 -1.14 20.72
CA SER A 40 -27.65 -1.38 20.42
C SER A 40 -28.62 -0.43 21.14
N HIS A 41 -28.12 0.51 21.95
CA HIS A 41 -28.93 1.40 22.77
C HIS A 41 -28.57 2.89 22.54
N PRO A 42 -29.45 3.84 22.92
CA PRO A 42 -29.18 5.26 22.79
C PRO A 42 -27.91 5.67 23.54
N LEU A 43 -27.05 6.41 22.86
CA LEU A 43 -25.78 6.86 23.39
C LEU A 43 -25.94 8.15 24.20
N SER A 44 -25.40 8.18 25.42
CA SER A 44 -25.35 9.36 26.28
C SER A 44 -23.90 9.82 26.50
N LEU A 45 -23.76 11.04 27.02
CA LEU A 45 -22.44 11.60 27.37
C LEU A 45 -21.77 10.81 28.51
N ASP A 46 -22.57 10.27 29.44
CA ASP A 46 -22.10 9.59 30.64
C ASP A 46 -21.37 8.27 30.29
N HIS A 47 -21.64 7.70 29.12
CA HIS A 47 -20.95 6.51 28.63
C HIS A 47 -19.49 6.76 28.21
N LEU A 48 -19.04 8.01 28.02
CA LEU A 48 -17.69 8.30 27.50
C LEU A 48 -16.57 7.73 28.38
N GLN A 49 -16.71 7.82 29.71
CA GLN A 49 -15.68 7.34 30.64
C GLN A 49 -15.54 5.82 30.56
N LEU A 50 -16.68 5.10 30.53
CA LEU A 50 -16.71 3.66 30.32
C LEU A 50 -16.12 3.26 28.97
N CYS A 51 -16.54 3.93 27.89
CA CYS A 51 -16.01 3.67 26.55
C CYS A 51 -14.49 3.88 26.49
N SER A 52 -13.97 4.89 27.19
CA SER A 52 -12.53 5.15 27.25
C SER A 52 -11.76 4.00 27.89
N LEU A 53 -12.30 3.37 28.94
CA LEU A 53 -11.71 2.20 29.57
C LEU A 53 -11.81 0.97 28.65
N LEU A 54 -12.94 0.80 27.96
CA LEU A 54 -13.14 -0.28 27.01
C LEU A 54 -12.24 -0.19 25.77
N LEU A 55 -11.65 0.98 25.45
CA LEU A 55 -10.62 1.08 24.39
C LEU A 55 -9.41 0.16 24.65
N LEU A 56 -9.17 -0.26 25.90
CA LEU A 56 -8.08 -1.18 26.25
C LEU A 56 -8.31 -2.60 25.72
N GLU A 57 -9.57 -3.02 25.56
CA GLU A 57 -9.93 -4.40 25.16
C GLU A 57 -10.73 -4.47 23.84
N LYS A 58 -11.49 -3.43 23.53
CA LYS A 58 -12.47 -3.34 22.44
C LYS A 58 -12.24 -2.12 21.56
N TYR A 59 -10.97 -1.91 21.19
CA TYR A 59 -10.49 -0.72 20.50
C TYR A 59 -11.37 -0.30 19.30
N ASP A 60 -11.50 -1.14 18.28
CA ASP A 60 -12.21 -0.79 17.04
C ASP A 60 -13.71 -0.51 17.28
N SER A 61 -14.36 -1.35 18.09
CA SER A 61 -15.78 -1.21 18.41
C SER A 61 -16.08 0.06 19.20
N MET A 62 -15.19 0.44 20.11
CA MET A 62 -15.38 1.64 20.93
C MET A 62 -15.07 2.93 20.16
N ILE A 63 -14.22 2.87 19.13
CA ILE A 63 -13.91 4.07 18.34
C ILE A 63 -15.18 4.68 17.75
N GLU A 64 -16.00 3.86 17.12
CA GLU A 64 -17.21 4.31 16.44
C GLU A 64 -18.24 4.88 17.44
N ILE A 65 -18.43 4.21 18.57
CA ILE A 65 -19.35 4.63 19.63
C ILE A 65 -18.94 5.98 20.20
N ILE A 66 -17.66 6.13 20.58
CA ILE A 66 -17.14 7.39 21.13
C ILE A 66 -17.29 8.50 20.10
N ARG A 67 -16.90 8.26 18.84
CA ARG A 67 -17.01 9.26 17.78
C ARG A 67 -18.46 9.74 17.62
N ASN A 68 -19.43 8.84 17.64
CA ASN A 68 -20.85 9.19 17.54
C ASN A 68 -21.33 10.05 18.72
N ILE A 69 -20.89 9.74 19.96
CA ILE A 69 -21.20 10.55 21.13
C ILE A 69 -20.60 11.96 21.00
N LEU A 70 -19.34 12.07 20.56
CA LEU A 70 -18.63 13.35 20.44
C LEU A 70 -19.25 14.24 19.36
N ILE A 71 -19.65 13.68 18.22
CA ILE A 71 -20.36 14.42 17.14
C ILE A 71 -21.67 15.03 17.66
N GLN A 72 -22.41 14.29 18.49
CA GLN A 72 -23.66 14.78 19.09
C GLN A 72 -23.43 15.80 20.22
N ASN A 73 -22.22 15.86 20.78
CA ASN A 73 -21.89 16.67 21.97
C ASN A 73 -20.59 17.49 21.80
N PRO A 74 -20.53 18.44 20.85
CA PRO A 74 -19.30 19.16 20.52
C PRO A 74 -18.72 19.96 21.70
N ASN A 75 -19.57 20.54 22.55
CA ASN A 75 -19.14 21.37 23.67
C ASN A 75 -18.34 20.62 24.75
N ARG A 76 -18.57 19.32 24.90
CA ARG A 76 -17.89 18.47 25.89
C ARG A 76 -16.72 17.68 25.30
N SER A 77 -16.66 17.59 23.97
CA SER A 77 -15.67 16.81 23.25
C SER A 77 -14.24 17.22 23.60
N ARG A 78 -13.98 18.52 23.67
CA ARG A 78 -12.64 19.05 23.97
C ARG A 78 -12.13 18.68 25.36
N VAL A 79 -13.01 18.61 26.37
CA VAL A 79 -12.62 18.23 27.75
C VAL A 79 -12.21 16.76 27.77
N PHE A 80 -13.09 15.89 27.26
CA PHE A 80 -12.84 14.45 27.16
C PHE A 80 -11.54 14.13 26.43
N LEU A 81 -11.30 14.77 25.28
CA LEU A 81 -10.09 14.54 24.48
C LEU A 81 -8.81 14.98 25.21
N ASN A 82 -8.86 16.08 25.97
CA ASN A 82 -7.72 16.53 26.78
C ASN A 82 -7.43 15.61 27.96
N ASP A 83 -8.45 14.99 28.55
CA ASP A 83 -8.26 13.99 29.60
C ASP A 83 -7.71 12.69 29.01
N LEU A 84 -8.18 12.30 27.83
CA LEU A 84 -7.65 11.14 27.12
C LEU A 84 -6.17 11.31 26.74
N LEU A 85 -5.75 12.52 26.32
CA LEU A 85 -4.34 12.85 26.06
C LEU A 85 -3.43 12.66 27.30
N LYS A 86 -3.97 12.80 28.51
CA LYS A 86 -3.21 12.62 29.76
C LYS A 86 -3.20 11.17 30.24
N SER A 87 -3.97 10.29 29.59
CA SER A 87 -4.01 8.88 29.95
C SER A 87 -2.60 8.27 29.95
N PRO A 88 -2.25 7.41 30.93
CA PRO A 88 -1.00 6.66 30.89
C PRO A 88 -0.99 5.61 29.77
N PHE A 89 -2.16 5.16 29.30
CA PHE A 89 -2.30 4.10 28.31
C PHE A 89 -2.23 4.65 26.88
N TYR A 90 -1.22 4.23 26.12
CA TYR A 90 -1.07 4.69 24.75
C TYR A 90 -2.24 4.27 23.84
N ASN A 91 -2.91 3.14 24.11
CA ASN A 91 -4.09 2.70 23.34
C ASN A 91 -5.19 3.76 23.37
N GLN A 92 -5.44 4.37 24.53
CA GLN A 92 -6.44 5.42 24.68
C GLN A 92 -6.04 6.68 23.89
N ARG A 93 -4.78 7.10 24.00
CA ARG A 93 -4.25 8.26 23.25
C ARG A 93 -4.24 8.03 21.74
N MET A 94 -3.95 6.81 21.31
CA MET A 94 -3.92 6.40 19.90
C MET A 94 -5.29 6.47 19.22
N ALA A 95 -6.39 6.41 19.98
CA ALA A 95 -7.74 6.55 19.44
C ALA A 95 -8.08 7.99 19.03
N ILE A 96 -7.42 8.98 19.64
CA ILE A 96 -7.72 10.41 19.47
C ILE A 96 -7.73 10.85 18.01
N PRO A 97 -6.72 10.55 17.17
CA PRO A 97 -6.74 10.96 15.77
C PRO A 97 -7.98 10.48 15.00
N SER A 98 -8.52 9.30 15.35
CA SER A 98 -9.73 8.77 14.71
C SER A 98 -11.01 9.50 15.13
N PHE A 99 -11.03 10.10 16.33
CA PHE A 99 -12.15 10.93 16.80
C PHE A 99 -12.19 12.31 16.12
N LEU A 100 -11.04 12.78 15.64
CA LEU A 100 -10.86 14.13 15.13
C LEU A 100 -11.11 14.28 13.62
N ILE A 101 -11.43 13.19 12.91
CA ILE A 101 -11.57 13.19 11.43
C ILE A 101 -12.67 14.15 10.98
N ASP A 102 -13.83 14.12 11.65
CA ASP A 102 -15.01 14.89 11.25
C ASP A 102 -15.07 16.28 11.91
N ASN A 103 -14.38 16.45 13.04
CA ASN A 103 -14.33 17.70 13.80
C ASN A 103 -12.89 17.96 14.29
N PRO A 104 -12.03 18.56 13.44
CA PRO A 104 -10.62 18.71 13.76
C PRO A 104 -10.39 19.72 14.88
N TYR A 105 -9.81 19.25 15.98
CA TYR A 105 -9.17 20.09 16.99
C TYR A 105 -7.66 20.05 16.73
N ASN A 106 -7.17 20.95 15.87
CA ASN A 106 -5.78 20.93 15.36
C ASN A 106 -4.75 20.90 16.49
N ASP A 107 -4.98 21.63 17.57
CA ASP A 107 -4.09 21.68 18.72
C ASP A 107 -4.03 20.37 19.51
N ILE A 108 -5.13 19.61 19.55
CA ILE A 108 -5.19 18.27 20.16
C ILE A 108 -4.49 17.26 19.25
N LEU A 109 -4.76 17.31 17.95
CA LEU A 109 -4.11 16.45 16.97
C LEU A 109 -2.60 16.71 16.95
N LEU A 110 -2.17 17.97 17.04
CA LEU A 110 -0.77 18.37 17.12
C LEU A 110 -0.05 17.67 18.29
N LYS A 111 -0.68 17.61 19.47
CA LYS A 111 -0.11 16.90 20.63
C LYS A 111 0.10 15.41 20.37
N CYS A 112 -0.72 14.77 19.53
CA CYS A 112 -0.56 13.37 19.16
C CYS A 112 0.69 13.12 18.29
N PHE A 113 1.07 14.09 17.44
CA PHE A 113 2.32 14.02 16.65
C PHE A 113 3.60 14.12 17.51
N TYR A 114 3.48 14.69 18.70
CA TYR A 114 4.58 14.83 19.67
C TYR A 114 4.41 13.92 20.89
N ASP A 115 3.59 12.86 20.80
CA ASP A 115 3.40 11.91 21.90
C ASP A 115 4.69 11.15 22.20
N ASN A 116 4.87 10.76 23.46
CA ASN A 116 6.03 9.96 23.88
C ASN A 116 5.98 8.51 23.36
N SER A 117 4.81 8.03 22.93
CA SER A 117 4.61 6.73 22.30
C SER A 117 4.63 6.85 20.79
N GLY A 118 5.57 6.16 20.15
CA GLY A 118 5.67 6.14 18.69
C GLY A 118 4.46 5.53 17.98
N VAL A 119 3.66 4.71 18.67
CA VAL A 119 2.42 4.15 18.09
C VAL A 119 1.33 5.23 17.98
N VAL A 120 1.27 6.14 18.94
CA VAL A 120 0.35 7.30 18.91
C VAL A 120 0.76 8.26 17.80
N ILE A 121 2.06 8.57 17.69
CA ILE A 121 2.61 9.38 16.60
C ILE A 121 2.25 8.76 15.24
N ARG A 122 2.46 7.45 15.08
CA ARG A 122 2.13 6.73 13.86
C ARG A 122 0.65 6.84 13.51
N GLU A 123 -0.26 6.64 14.46
CA GLU A 123 -1.69 6.77 14.19
C GLU A 123 -2.09 8.21 13.86
N ALA A 124 -1.47 9.22 14.49
CA ALA A 124 -1.67 10.63 14.15
C ALA A 124 -1.29 10.91 12.69
N VAL A 125 -0.11 10.46 12.25
CA VAL A 125 0.35 10.60 10.86
C VAL A 125 -0.59 9.87 9.90
N LEU A 126 -0.90 8.60 10.17
CA LEU A 126 -1.75 7.80 9.29
C LEU A 126 -3.21 8.27 9.27
N SER A 127 -3.65 9.05 10.25
CA SER A 127 -5.00 9.61 10.27
C SER A 127 -5.19 10.70 9.20
N LEU A 128 -4.12 11.40 8.79
CA LEU A 128 -4.18 12.50 7.82
C LEU A 128 -4.82 12.10 6.49
N LYS A 129 -4.56 10.88 6.00
CA LYS A 129 -5.17 10.35 4.77
C LYS A 129 -6.70 10.21 4.83
N LYS A 130 -7.28 10.22 6.03
CA LYS A 130 -8.73 10.09 6.26
C LYS A 130 -9.43 11.45 6.24
N TYR A 131 -8.69 12.56 6.31
CA TYR A 131 -9.26 13.90 6.26
C TYR A 131 -9.61 14.31 4.83
N LYS A 132 -10.77 14.95 4.65
CA LYS A 132 -11.15 15.56 3.37
C LYS A 132 -10.29 16.79 3.06
N ILE A 133 -10.00 17.58 4.09
CA ILE A 133 -9.15 18.77 4.05
C ILE A 133 -8.16 18.62 5.20
N ILE A 134 -6.86 18.69 4.90
CA ILE A 134 -5.81 18.55 5.90
C ILE A 134 -5.89 19.72 6.89
N PRO A 135 -5.95 19.46 8.20
CA PRO A 135 -6.17 20.50 9.21
C PRO A 135 -4.88 21.27 9.59
N PHE A 136 -3.91 21.38 8.69
CA PHE A 136 -2.62 22.03 8.93
C PHE A 136 -2.19 22.84 7.72
N SER A 137 -1.54 23.97 7.97
CA SER A 137 -0.87 24.76 6.95
C SER A 137 0.37 24.05 6.40
N GLN A 138 0.87 24.50 5.26
CA GLN A 138 2.07 23.95 4.62
C GLN A 138 3.32 24.06 5.51
N ASP A 139 3.46 25.16 6.26
CA ASP A 139 4.60 25.35 7.17
C ASP A 139 4.49 24.47 8.42
N GLU A 140 3.27 24.25 8.95
CA GLU A 140 3.03 23.31 10.03
C GLU A 140 3.36 21.87 9.61
N LEU A 141 2.94 21.47 8.40
CA LEU A 141 3.27 20.15 7.85
C LEU A 141 4.78 19.98 7.65
N LEU A 142 5.49 21.02 7.18
CA LEU A 142 6.95 20.98 7.04
C LEU A 142 7.63 20.84 8.40
N ASN A 143 7.20 21.59 9.41
CA ASN A 143 7.73 21.47 10.78
C ASN A 143 7.48 20.08 11.38
N LEU A 144 6.30 19.50 11.14
CA LEU A 144 6.00 18.12 11.51
C LEU A 144 6.93 17.13 10.80
N ALA A 145 7.12 17.27 9.49
CA ALA A 145 8.03 16.43 8.72
C ALA A 145 9.48 16.51 9.25
N LEU A 146 9.96 17.70 9.59
CA LEU A 146 11.29 17.92 10.17
C LEU A 146 11.43 17.28 11.56
N SER A 147 10.41 17.42 12.41
CA SER A 147 10.38 16.78 13.73
C SER A 147 10.47 15.26 13.62
N LEU A 148 9.66 14.65 12.74
CA LEU A 148 9.68 13.21 12.49
C LEU A 148 11.03 12.76 11.90
N ASN A 149 11.59 13.53 10.97
CA ASN A 149 12.87 13.22 10.32
C ASN A 149 14.05 13.17 11.30
N ASN A 150 14.02 14.05 12.31
CA ASN A 150 15.04 14.15 13.35
C ASN A 150 14.75 13.26 14.58
N HIS A 151 13.67 12.48 14.55
CA HIS A 151 13.27 11.65 15.68
C HIS A 151 14.29 10.54 15.96
N LYS A 152 14.54 10.20 17.24
CA LYS A 152 15.53 9.17 17.63
C LYS A 152 15.27 7.75 17.09
N TYR A 153 14.03 7.44 16.72
CA TYR A 153 13.63 6.12 16.24
C TYR A 153 13.42 6.09 14.74
N ASP A 154 14.14 5.19 14.07
CA ASP A 154 14.10 4.99 12.61
C ASP A 154 12.69 4.76 12.07
N PHE A 155 11.85 3.97 12.75
CA PHE A 155 10.48 3.71 12.29
C PHE A 155 9.58 4.95 12.29
N ILE A 156 9.86 5.94 13.15
CA ILE A 156 9.17 7.24 13.15
C ILE A 156 9.69 8.11 12.01
N GLN A 157 11.01 8.11 11.76
CA GLN A 157 11.58 8.80 10.61
C GLN A 157 11.01 8.25 9.27
N CYS A 158 10.65 6.97 9.22
CA CYS A 158 9.99 6.36 8.06
C CYS A 158 8.56 6.87 7.80
N LEU A 159 7.98 7.66 8.72
CA LEU A 159 6.67 8.29 8.55
C LEU A 159 6.75 9.63 7.80
N VAL A 160 7.95 10.20 7.62
CA VAL A 160 8.12 11.50 6.95
C VAL A 160 7.47 11.53 5.57
N PRO A 161 7.63 10.51 4.69
CA PRO A 161 6.95 10.48 3.40
C PRO A 161 5.42 10.63 3.49
N GLU A 162 4.77 10.11 4.54
CA GLU A 162 3.32 10.24 4.75
C GLU A 162 2.88 11.69 5.02
N ILE A 163 3.77 12.54 5.52
CA ILE A 163 3.50 13.98 5.68
C ILE A 163 3.82 14.71 4.38
N LEU A 164 4.94 14.36 3.73
CA LEU A 164 5.40 15.07 2.54
C LEU A 164 4.41 15.02 1.38
N ILE A 165 3.60 13.95 1.25
CA ILE A 165 2.56 13.88 0.21
C ILE A 165 1.48 14.97 0.34
N HIS A 166 1.36 15.60 1.52
CA HIS A 166 0.43 16.69 1.79
C HIS A 166 1.06 18.08 1.64
N ILE A 167 2.36 18.15 1.32
CA ILE A 167 3.08 19.39 1.10
C ILE A 167 3.17 19.64 -0.42
N HIS A 168 2.67 20.79 -0.88
CA HIS A 168 2.61 21.14 -2.30
C HIS A 168 3.83 21.93 -2.77
N LYS A 169 4.68 22.39 -1.84
CA LYS A 169 5.92 23.10 -2.15
C LYS A 169 7.08 22.11 -2.21
N PRO A 170 8.03 22.26 -3.15
CA PRO A 170 9.24 21.46 -3.16
C PRO A 170 9.97 21.53 -1.82
N THR A 171 10.41 20.38 -1.32
CA THR A 171 11.15 20.28 -0.05
C THR A 171 12.51 19.65 -0.25
N PHE A 172 13.52 20.17 0.46
CA PHE A 172 14.85 19.55 0.48
C PHE A 172 14.84 18.15 1.14
N LEU A 173 13.82 17.87 1.95
CA LEU A 173 13.65 16.62 2.68
C LEU A 173 13.57 15.40 1.77
N ILE A 174 13.04 15.52 0.55
CA ILE A 174 13.02 14.42 -0.42
C ILE A 174 14.44 13.98 -0.75
N SER A 175 15.29 14.93 -1.15
CA SER A 175 16.71 14.68 -1.45
C SER A 175 17.47 14.18 -0.23
N GLU A 176 17.20 14.74 0.95
CA GLU A 176 17.82 14.29 2.20
C GLU A 176 17.46 12.83 2.53
N ILE A 177 16.19 12.45 2.38
CA ILE A 177 15.74 11.07 2.58
C ILE A 177 16.43 10.15 1.57
N CYS A 178 16.49 10.53 0.29
CA CYS A 178 17.17 9.75 -0.75
C CYS A 178 18.64 9.49 -0.40
N MET A 179 19.32 10.44 0.25
CA MET A 179 20.72 10.32 0.65
C MET A 179 20.90 9.74 2.07
N SER A 180 19.81 9.39 2.76
CA SER A 180 19.86 8.88 4.12
C SER A 180 20.56 7.52 4.18
N LYS A 181 21.31 7.25 5.26
CA LYS A 181 21.88 5.92 5.51
C LYS A 181 20.81 4.85 5.77
N SER A 182 19.66 5.23 6.30
CA SER A 182 18.57 4.28 6.55
C SER A 182 17.86 3.92 5.25
N TRP A 183 18.04 2.68 4.80
CA TRP A 183 17.33 2.17 3.63
C TRP A 183 15.83 2.09 3.83
N ARG A 184 15.35 2.00 5.08
CA ARG A 184 13.92 1.98 5.39
C ARG A 184 13.26 3.32 5.11
N LYS A 185 13.97 4.43 5.33
CA LYS A 185 13.50 5.77 4.94
C LYS A 185 13.43 5.91 3.42
N ARG A 186 14.49 5.48 2.71
CA ARG A 186 14.53 5.46 1.24
C ARG A 186 13.43 4.60 0.65
N LEU A 187 13.19 3.41 1.23
CA LEU A 187 12.09 2.53 0.86
C LEU A 187 10.72 3.16 1.13
N ALA A 188 10.53 3.78 2.30
CA ALA A 188 9.26 4.42 2.65
C ALA A 188 8.89 5.53 1.65
N LEU A 189 9.90 6.27 1.16
CA LEU A 189 9.76 7.26 0.10
C LEU A 189 9.46 6.62 -1.25
N ALA A 190 10.25 5.60 -1.65
CA ALA A 190 10.07 4.89 -2.92
C ALA A 190 8.67 4.26 -3.07
N LEU A 191 8.13 3.67 -1.99
CA LEU A 191 6.77 3.09 -1.96
C LEU A 191 5.65 4.13 -2.19
N ARG A 192 5.95 5.42 -2.01
CA ARG A 192 5.00 6.53 -2.13
C ARG A 192 5.31 7.46 -3.29
N VAL A 193 6.31 7.14 -4.13
CA VAL A 193 6.77 8.01 -5.22
C VAL A 193 5.62 8.50 -6.10
N LYS A 194 4.61 7.65 -6.36
CA LYS A 194 3.43 7.97 -7.17
C LYS A 194 2.56 9.13 -6.67
N PHE A 195 2.68 9.53 -5.39
CA PHE A 195 1.89 10.61 -4.79
C PHE A 195 2.54 11.98 -4.93
N TYR A 196 3.82 12.05 -5.31
CA TYR A 196 4.56 13.31 -5.44
C TYR A 196 4.34 13.97 -6.81
N GLY A 197 4.76 15.23 -6.96
CA GLY A 197 4.76 15.92 -8.25
C GLY A 197 5.75 15.30 -9.24
N ILE A 198 5.56 15.56 -10.54
CA ILE A 198 6.40 14.94 -11.59
C ILE A 198 7.90 15.22 -11.38
N THR A 199 8.27 16.45 -11.05
CA THR A 199 9.66 16.85 -10.78
C THR A 199 10.27 16.06 -9.62
N GLU A 200 9.52 15.90 -8.53
CA GLU A 200 9.95 15.16 -7.35
C GLU A 200 10.09 13.66 -7.64
N ARG A 201 9.16 13.08 -8.41
CA ARG A 201 9.28 11.69 -8.89
C ARG A 201 10.61 11.49 -9.61
N PHE A 202 10.94 12.37 -10.56
CA PHE A 202 12.21 12.28 -11.29
C PHE A 202 13.42 12.40 -10.37
N THR A 203 13.41 13.32 -9.42
CA THR A 203 14.47 13.43 -8.40
C THR A 203 14.64 12.12 -7.63
N ILE A 204 13.54 11.51 -7.18
CA ILE A 204 13.56 10.24 -6.45
C ILE A 204 14.15 9.12 -7.32
N TYR A 205 13.69 8.95 -8.56
CA TYR A 205 14.23 7.93 -9.46
C TYR A 205 15.71 8.17 -9.79
N ASN A 206 16.11 9.40 -10.09
CA ASN A 206 17.50 9.75 -10.41
C ASN A 206 18.44 9.44 -9.23
N LEU A 207 17.99 9.67 -7.99
CA LEU A 207 18.81 9.40 -6.81
C LEU A 207 18.78 7.93 -6.38
N LEU A 208 17.67 7.20 -6.59
CA LEU A 208 17.45 5.86 -6.02
C LEU A 208 17.50 4.69 -7.02
N HIS A 209 17.57 4.92 -8.34
CA HIS A 209 17.60 3.81 -9.32
C HIS A 209 18.80 2.85 -9.15
N LYS A 210 19.88 3.33 -8.51
CA LYS A 210 21.07 2.55 -8.14
C LYS A 210 21.21 2.36 -6.62
N ASP A 211 20.10 2.44 -5.87
CA ASP A 211 20.13 2.21 -4.42
C ASP A 211 20.81 0.87 -4.11
N PRO A 212 21.68 0.77 -3.10
CA PRO A 212 22.32 -0.51 -2.75
C PRO A 212 21.30 -1.59 -2.37
N GLU A 213 20.16 -1.23 -1.77
CA GLU A 213 19.17 -2.18 -1.31
C GLU A 213 18.16 -2.55 -2.39
N GLU A 214 18.03 -3.85 -2.68
CA GLU A 214 17.13 -4.35 -3.72
C GLU A 214 15.66 -4.00 -3.46
N PHE A 215 15.24 -3.94 -2.19
CA PHE A 215 13.85 -3.61 -1.84
C PHE A 215 13.47 -2.19 -2.27
N VAL A 216 14.41 -1.24 -2.21
CA VAL A 216 14.18 0.14 -2.67
C VAL A 216 14.02 0.15 -4.19
N ARG A 217 14.91 -0.55 -4.92
CA ARG A 217 14.84 -0.63 -6.37
C ARG A 217 13.57 -1.35 -6.85
N CYS A 218 13.14 -2.42 -6.18
CA CYS A 218 11.85 -3.07 -6.43
C CYS A 218 10.67 -2.10 -6.23
N ALA A 219 10.67 -1.30 -5.17
CA ALA A 219 9.61 -0.32 -4.91
C ALA A 219 9.55 0.78 -5.98
N LEU A 220 10.70 1.21 -6.53
CA LEU A 220 10.72 2.09 -7.71
C LEU A 220 10.09 1.40 -8.91
N VAL A 221 10.51 0.17 -9.22
CA VAL A 221 9.95 -0.58 -10.35
C VAL A 221 8.44 -0.77 -10.22
N GLU A 222 7.92 -1.08 -9.02
CA GLU A 222 6.47 -1.17 -8.76
C GLU A 222 5.70 0.09 -9.12
N ASN A 223 6.35 1.25 -9.06
CA ASN A 223 5.75 2.55 -9.36
C ASN A 223 6.22 3.11 -10.70
N LEU A 224 6.84 2.32 -11.57
CA LEU A 224 7.50 2.81 -12.80
C LEU A 224 6.58 3.64 -13.69
N ASN A 225 5.31 3.25 -13.80
CA ASN A 225 4.33 3.96 -14.63
C ASN A 225 4.03 5.39 -14.14
N CYS A 226 4.40 5.78 -12.91
CA CYS A 226 4.15 7.12 -12.39
C CYS A 226 5.06 8.20 -13.00
N ILE A 227 6.07 7.83 -13.79
CA ILE A 227 7.01 8.77 -14.42
C ILE A 227 6.58 9.22 -15.83
N GLN A 228 5.49 8.67 -16.35
CA GLN A 228 4.88 9.18 -17.58
C GLN A 228 4.21 10.53 -17.32
N ALA A 229 4.52 11.55 -18.12
CA ALA A 229 3.68 12.73 -18.21
C ALA A 229 2.35 12.31 -18.85
N ARG A 230 1.22 12.44 -18.13
CA ARG A 230 -0.09 12.34 -18.78
C ARG A 230 -0.24 13.54 -19.72
N GLY A 231 -0.02 13.31 -21.01
CA GLY A 231 -0.73 14.08 -22.03
C GLY A 231 -2.22 13.73 -21.93
N ASP A 232 -3.07 14.75 -21.80
CA ASP A 232 -4.52 14.70 -21.94
C ASP A 232 -5.30 13.78 -20.99
N MET A 233 -5.67 14.33 -19.83
CA MET A 233 -6.85 13.89 -19.10
C MET A 233 -8.12 14.30 -19.86
N ASN A 234 -8.60 13.43 -20.74
CA ASN A 234 -10.04 13.37 -21.01
C ASN A 234 -10.69 12.45 -19.98
N GLY A 235 -11.38 13.09 -19.03
CA GLY A 235 -12.52 12.61 -18.23
C GLY A 235 -12.62 11.11 -17.91
N GLY A 236 -12.08 10.73 -16.75
CA GLY A 236 -12.49 9.54 -16.02
C GLY A 236 -12.53 9.89 -14.54
N ASN A 237 -13.74 10.13 -14.01
CA ASN A 237 -14.03 10.52 -12.64
C ASN A 237 -13.21 9.73 -11.60
N GLU A 238 -12.41 10.44 -10.80
CA GLU A 238 -12.21 10.15 -9.37
C GLU A 238 -11.49 11.35 -8.71
N GLY A 239 -12.18 11.99 -7.75
CA GLY A 239 -11.62 13.04 -6.88
C GLY A 239 -11.84 14.47 -7.33
N LYS A 240 -13.01 15.04 -7.01
CA LYS A 240 -13.24 16.50 -7.04
C LYS A 240 -12.39 17.18 -5.96
N GLY A 241 -11.59 18.15 -6.38
CA GLY A 241 -10.90 19.14 -5.55
C GLY A 241 -10.40 20.24 -6.49
N GLU A 242 -11.02 21.42 -6.40
CA GLU A 242 -11.07 22.47 -7.41
C GLU A 242 -9.71 23.08 -7.80
N SER A 243 -9.57 23.33 -9.09
CA SER A 243 -8.55 24.19 -9.71
C SER A 243 -8.72 25.63 -9.24
N MET A 244 -7.65 26.23 -8.72
CA MET A 244 -7.52 27.69 -8.63
C MET A 244 -6.41 28.12 -9.58
N ASP A 245 -6.77 29.04 -10.46
CA ASP A 245 -5.92 29.66 -11.47
C ASP A 245 -4.68 30.30 -10.84
N ILE A 246 -3.51 29.93 -11.34
CA ILE A 246 -2.24 30.57 -10.98
C ILE A 246 -2.01 31.69 -12.01
N VAL A 247 -2.06 32.93 -11.53
CA VAL A 247 -1.51 34.08 -12.24
C VAL A 247 0.01 33.97 -12.14
N GLU A 248 0.65 33.80 -13.30
CA GLU A 248 2.11 33.89 -13.43
C GLU A 248 2.55 35.33 -13.21
N ASP A 249 3.13 35.62 -12.04
CA ASP A 249 4.02 36.77 -11.87
C ASP A 249 5.46 36.26 -11.86
N THR A 250 6.14 36.54 -12.97
CA THR A 250 7.56 36.32 -13.23
C THR A 250 8.45 37.08 -12.25
N ILE A 251 9.38 36.38 -11.62
CA ILE A 251 10.62 36.95 -11.11
C ILE A 251 11.77 36.24 -11.83
N GLU A 252 12.45 36.99 -12.70
CA GLU A 252 13.76 36.63 -13.25
C GLU A 252 14.78 36.64 -12.09
N ASP A 253 15.51 35.55 -11.87
CA ASP A 253 16.87 35.39 -12.43
C ASP A 253 17.71 34.29 -11.70
N ILE A 254 18.69 33.78 -12.44
CA ILE A 254 19.94 33.06 -12.08
C ILE A 254 19.92 31.50 -11.94
N ASN A 255 20.34 30.84 -13.03
CA ASN A 255 21.02 29.53 -13.12
C ASN A 255 20.36 28.30 -12.47
N ASN A 256 19.19 27.90 -12.96
CA ASN A 256 18.81 26.50 -12.96
C ASN A 256 18.30 26.17 -14.37
N ASP A 257 19.04 25.34 -15.11
CA ASP A 257 18.48 24.74 -16.33
C ASP A 257 17.15 24.06 -15.93
N PRO A 258 16.01 24.45 -16.52
CA PRO A 258 14.74 23.84 -16.21
C PRO A 258 14.83 22.37 -16.61
N ILE A 259 14.61 21.48 -15.65
CA ILE A 259 14.43 20.04 -15.92
C ILE A 259 13.24 19.94 -16.88
N ASN A 260 13.53 19.74 -18.16
CA ASN A 260 12.50 19.62 -19.21
C ASN A 260 11.47 18.56 -18.79
N PRO A 261 10.17 18.79 -19.09
CA PRO A 261 9.13 17.85 -18.74
C PRO A 261 9.39 16.49 -19.40
N PRO A 262 9.06 15.39 -18.71
CA PRO A 262 9.49 14.07 -19.10
C PRO A 262 8.70 13.56 -20.31
N THR A 263 9.43 13.20 -21.36
CA THR A 263 8.92 12.46 -22.51
C THR A 263 8.88 10.96 -22.23
N ASN A 264 8.17 10.19 -23.06
CA ASN A 264 8.17 8.71 -23.02
C ASN A 264 9.60 8.11 -23.00
N THR A 265 10.57 8.85 -23.54
CA THR A 265 12.01 8.56 -23.51
C THR A 265 12.57 8.34 -22.10
N SER A 266 12.01 9.01 -21.09
CA SER A 266 12.45 8.92 -19.70
C SER A 266 12.04 7.60 -19.03
N LEU A 267 10.86 7.07 -19.37
CA LEU A 267 10.41 5.77 -18.90
C LEU A 267 11.28 4.65 -19.47
N HIS A 268 11.51 4.67 -20.79
CA HIS A 268 12.41 3.72 -21.44
C HIS A 268 13.83 3.76 -20.87
N HIS A 269 14.31 4.94 -20.45
CA HIS A 269 15.61 5.06 -19.78
C HIS A 269 15.67 4.21 -18.50
N PHE A 270 14.66 4.30 -17.62
CA PHE A 270 14.64 3.50 -16.39
C PHE A 270 14.36 2.01 -16.63
N ILE A 271 13.53 1.65 -17.62
CA ILE A 271 13.35 0.26 -18.04
C ILE A 271 14.71 -0.35 -18.44
N ASN A 272 15.47 0.36 -19.27
CA ASN A 272 16.81 -0.08 -19.71
C ASN A 272 17.81 -0.26 -18.56
N ILE A 273 17.65 0.50 -17.47
CA ILE A 273 18.44 0.34 -16.26
C ILE A 273 18.00 -0.92 -15.50
N PHE A 274 16.72 -1.02 -15.15
CA PHE A 274 16.21 -2.08 -14.28
C PHE A 274 16.22 -3.46 -14.96
N ILE A 275 16.15 -3.52 -16.29
CA ILE A 275 16.25 -4.78 -17.02
C ILE A 275 17.62 -5.43 -16.91
N LYS A 276 18.66 -4.63 -16.59
CA LYS A 276 20.04 -5.07 -16.36
C LYS A 276 20.41 -5.02 -14.87
N ASP A 277 19.43 -4.87 -13.98
CA ASP A 277 19.69 -4.81 -12.54
C ASP A 277 20.39 -6.10 -12.07
N PRO A 278 21.38 -6.04 -11.16
CA PRO A 278 22.04 -7.26 -10.67
C PRO A 278 21.09 -8.21 -9.92
N SER A 279 20.04 -7.70 -9.27
CA SER A 279 19.09 -8.53 -8.52
C SER A 279 18.02 -9.12 -9.46
N GLU A 280 17.93 -10.46 -9.44
CA GLU A 280 16.84 -11.19 -10.11
C GLU A 280 15.45 -10.76 -9.62
N LYS A 281 15.32 -10.28 -8.36
CA LYS A 281 14.03 -9.82 -7.82
C LYS A 281 13.59 -8.51 -8.47
N VAL A 282 14.53 -7.60 -8.76
CA VAL A 282 14.24 -6.33 -9.44
C VAL A 282 13.85 -6.61 -10.89
N ARG A 283 14.61 -7.45 -11.61
CA ARG A 283 14.29 -7.84 -13.00
C ARG A 283 12.94 -8.57 -13.09
N LYS A 284 12.66 -9.48 -12.16
CA LYS A 284 11.35 -10.13 -12.01
C LYS A 284 10.23 -9.11 -11.78
N GLN A 285 10.44 -8.16 -10.86
CA GLN A 285 9.45 -7.13 -10.57
C GLN A 285 9.20 -6.24 -11.80
N LEU A 286 10.22 -5.99 -12.63
CA LEU A 286 10.07 -5.25 -13.87
C LEU A 286 9.12 -5.98 -14.82
N ILE A 287 9.33 -7.28 -15.04
CA ILE A 287 8.44 -8.10 -15.88
C ILE A 287 6.98 -7.98 -15.41
N LYS A 288 6.72 -8.00 -14.10
CA LYS A 288 5.34 -7.83 -13.60
C LYS A 288 4.70 -6.51 -14.00
N VAL A 289 5.48 -5.44 -14.08
CA VAL A 289 4.98 -4.10 -14.40
C VAL A 289 4.81 -3.89 -15.89
N ILE A 290 5.76 -4.36 -16.71
CA ILE A 290 5.78 -4.10 -18.16
C ILE A 290 5.31 -5.29 -19.03
N GLY A 291 5.21 -6.48 -18.45
CA GLY A 291 5.09 -7.76 -19.17
C GLY A 291 3.87 -7.92 -20.05
N ASN A 292 2.76 -7.24 -19.74
CA ASN A 292 1.52 -7.32 -20.53
C ASN A 292 1.33 -6.13 -21.49
N ASN A 293 2.31 -5.23 -21.60
CA ASN A 293 2.26 -4.08 -22.52
C ASN A 293 3.15 -4.33 -23.75
N ASN A 294 2.52 -4.37 -24.93
CA ASN A 294 3.18 -4.62 -26.21
C ASN A 294 4.27 -3.59 -26.55
N GLU A 295 4.19 -2.37 -26.00
CA GLU A 295 5.21 -1.32 -26.17
C GLU A 295 6.61 -1.77 -25.68
N TYR A 296 6.66 -2.67 -24.69
CA TYR A 296 7.90 -3.08 -24.06
C TYR A 296 8.39 -4.47 -24.49
N TYR A 297 7.82 -5.00 -25.57
CA TYR A 297 8.20 -6.31 -26.11
C TYR A 297 9.72 -6.44 -26.37
N ASP A 298 10.34 -5.45 -27.03
CA ASP A 298 11.77 -5.49 -27.35
C ASP A 298 12.65 -5.51 -26.09
N HIS A 299 12.19 -4.85 -25.02
CA HIS A 299 12.85 -4.91 -23.72
C HIS A 299 12.75 -6.32 -23.15
N LEU A 300 11.55 -6.88 -23.06
CA LEU A 300 11.30 -8.21 -22.49
C LEU A 300 12.09 -9.32 -23.18
N LYS A 301 12.31 -9.21 -24.49
CA LYS A 301 13.10 -10.19 -25.27
C LYS A 301 14.53 -10.37 -24.73
N ILE A 302 15.11 -9.33 -24.12
CA ILE A 302 16.44 -9.38 -23.51
C ILE A 302 16.49 -10.39 -22.35
N LEU A 303 15.36 -10.66 -21.69
CA LEU A 303 15.27 -11.51 -20.50
C LEU A 303 14.96 -12.99 -20.80
N VAL A 304 14.74 -13.37 -22.06
CA VAL A 304 14.43 -14.76 -22.44
C VAL A 304 15.56 -15.71 -21.98
N ASP A 305 16.80 -15.26 -22.16
CA ASP A 305 18.01 -15.99 -21.78
C ASP A 305 18.60 -15.50 -20.43
N ASP A 306 17.80 -14.81 -19.60
CA ASP A 306 18.26 -14.35 -18.29
C ASP A 306 18.79 -15.53 -17.48
N PRO A 307 19.94 -15.43 -16.78
CA PRO A 307 20.51 -16.55 -16.04
C PRO A 307 19.60 -17.04 -14.89
N SER A 308 18.76 -16.18 -14.33
CA SER A 308 17.88 -16.51 -13.23
C SER A 308 16.62 -17.24 -13.68
N TRP A 309 16.38 -18.43 -13.11
CA TRP A 309 15.09 -19.11 -13.26
C TRP A 309 13.93 -18.26 -12.73
N LEU A 310 14.14 -17.46 -11.69
CA LEU A 310 13.08 -16.61 -11.13
C LEU A 310 12.58 -15.57 -12.14
N VAL A 311 13.48 -15.02 -12.95
CA VAL A 311 13.16 -14.06 -14.01
C VAL A 311 12.47 -14.76 -15.17
N ARG A 312 13.05 -15.85 -15.68
CA ARG A 312 12.45 -16.64 -16.77
C ARG A 312 11.07 -17.18 -16.39
N LYS A 313 10.89 -17.61 -15.14
CA LYS A 313 9.58 -18.01 -14.59
C LYS A 313 8.56 -16.89 -14.70
N GLU A 314 8.92 -15.64 -14.41
CA GLU A 314 7.98 -14.53 -14.49
C GLU A 314 7.59 -14.18 -15.94
N LEU A 315 8.46 -14.43 -16.92
CA LEU A 315 8.10 -14.31 -18.34
C LEU A 315 7.02 -15.34 -18.75
N LEU A 316 6.99 -16.52 -18.11
CA LEU A 316 5.90 -17.49 -18.32
C LEU A 316 4.56 -16.95 -17.82
N CYS A 317 4.57 -16.08 -16.80
CA CYS A 317 3.35 -15.46 -16.25
C CYS A 317 2.81 -14.30 -17.11
N ILE A 318 3.41 -14.00 -18.27
CA ILE A 318 2.85 -13.03 -19.22
C ILE A 318 1.65 -13.67 -19.91
N HIS A 319 0.53 -12.95 -19.98
CA HIS A 319 -0.71 -13.49 -20.56
C HIS A 319 -1.28 -12.65 -21.70
N ASN A 320 -0.51 -11.68 -22.18
CA ASN A 320 -0.78 -11.02 -23.44
C ASN A 320 -0.44 -11.98 -24.59
N GLU A 321 -1.37 -12.17 -25.53
CA GLU A 321 -1.28 -13.16 -26.61
C GLU A 321 -0.04 -12.97 -27.49
N ASP A 322 0.18 -11.75 -27.98
CA ASP A 322 1.29 -11.43 -28.89
C ASP A 322 2.65 -11.67 -28.23
N ILE A 323 2.76 -11.28 -26.95
CA ILE A 323 3.99 -11.46 -26.16
C ILE A 323 4.18 -12.92 -25.78
N TYR A 324 3.11 -13.64 -25.47
CA TYR A 324 3.18 -15.04 -25.08
C TYR A 324 3.68 -15.92 -26.23
N GLU A 325 3.15 -15.73 -27.45
CA GLU A 325 3.59 -16.49 -28.63
C GLU A 325 5.07 -16.26 -28.95
N SER A 326 5.57 -15.05 -28.70
CA SER A 326 6.92 -14.63 -29.07
C SER A 326 7.99 -14.85 -27.97
N ILE A 327 7.59 -14.86 -26.69
CA ILE A 327 8.51 -14.99 -25.55
C ILE A 327 8.26 -16.29 -24.79
N SER A 328 7.07 -16.46 -24.24
CA SER A 328 6.77 -17.55 -23.31
C SER A 328 6.76 -18.91 -24.02
N LEU A 329 6.26 -18.98 -25.25
CA LEU A 329 6.21 -20.22 -26.02
C LEU A 329 7.62 -20.73 -26.42
N PRO A 330 8.52 -19.92 -27.01
CA PRO A 330 9.91 -20.35 -27.23
C PRO A 330 10.63 -20.76 -25.94
N LEU A 331 10.36 -20.05 -24.84
CA LEU A 331 10.89 -20.39 -23.52
C LEU A 331 10.35 -21.75 -23.02
N ILE A 332 9.04 -21.99 -23.15
CA ILE A 332 8.45 -23.29 -22.79
C ILE A 332 9.03 -24.42 -23.64
N SER A 333 9.29 -24.19 -24.92
CA SER A 333 9.87 -25.18 -25.83
C SER A 333 11.36 -25.48 -25.56
N SER A 334 12.10 -24.55 -24.95
CA SER A 334 13.51 -24.77 -24.57
C SER A 334 13.67 -25.46 -23.21
N LEU A 335 12.70 -25.30 -22.31
CA LEU A 335 12.67 -25.87 -20.96
C LEU A 335 12.31 -27.37 -20.79
N PRO A 336 11.64 -28.11 -21.71
CA PRO A 336 11.19 -29.48 -21.46
C PRO A 336 12.35 -30.47 -21.33
N VAL A 337 13.56 -30.03 -21.70
CA VAL A 337 14.83 -30.78 -21.57
C VAL A 337 15.32 -30.81 -20.11
N THR A 338 14.70 -30.06 -19.18
CA THR A 338 15.06 -30.03 -17.76
C THR A 338 14.38 -31.14 -16.95
N TYR A 339 15.14 -31.81 -16.07
CA TYR A 339 14.65 -32.91 -15.22
C TYR A 339 13.86 -32.45 -13.97
N ASP A 340 13.73 -31.14 -13.71
CA ASP A 340 13.06 -30.65 -12.51
C ASP A 340 11.55 -30.62 -12.70
N TRP A 341 10.86 -31.49 -11.96
CA TRP A 341 9.41 -31.60 -11.99
C TRP A 341 8.69 -30.33 -11.52
N ARG A 342 9.32 -29.51 -10.67
CA ARG A 342 8.74 -28.23 -10.21
C ARG A 342 8.65 -27.24 -11.35
N ILE A 343 9.68 -27.17 -12.19
CA ILE A 343 9.68 -26.34 -13.40
C ILE A 343 8.54 -26.73 -14.33
N LYS A 344 8.32 -28.04 -14.51
CA LYS A 344 7.21 -28.56 -15.33
C LYS A 344 5.84 -28.17 -14.77
N ILE A 345 5.67 -28.20 -13.44
CA ILE A 345 4.44 -27.73 -12.79
C ILE A 345 4.19 -26.25 -13.06
N GLU A 346 5.22 -25.40 -12.98
CA GLU A 346 5.12 -23.96 -13.25
C GLU A 346 4.74 -23.68 -14.72
N ILE A 347 5.35 -24.41 -15.66
CA ILE A 347 4.97 -24.37 -17.09
C ILE A 347 3.49 -24.73 -17.25
N LEU A 348 3.03 -25.83 -16.64
CA LEU A 348 1.62 -26.23 -16.70
C LEU A 348 0.69 -25.18 -16.07
N GLU A 349 1.13 -24.46 -15.04
CA GLU A 349 0.39 -23.34 -14.43
C GLU A 349 0.19 -22.19 -15.42
N SER A 350 1.29 -21.76 -16.06
CA SER A 350 1.28 -20.76 -17.13
C SER A 350 0.36 -21.16 -18.30
N ILE A 351 0.51 -22.40 -18.78
CA ILE A 351 -0.31 -22.94 -19.89
C ILE A 351 -1.79 -22.93 -19.50
N SER A 352 -2.13 -23.34 -18.27
CA SER A 352 -3.51 -23.35 -17.80
C SER A 352 -4.13 -21.94 -17.80
N GLN A 353 -3.37 -20.90 -17.46
CA GLN A 353 -3.89 -19.53 -17.44
C GLN A 353 -4.15 -18.98 -18.84
N ILE A 354 -3.31 -19.32 -19.82
CA ILE A 354 -3.51 -18.94 -21.22
C ILE A 354 -4.62 -19.77 -21.85
N ALA A 355 -4.75 -21.07 -21.53
CA ALA A 355 -5.80 -21.92 -22.05
C ALA A 355 -7.21 -21.36 -21.78
N ASP A 356 -7.37 -20.62 -20.68
CA ASP A 356 -8.64 -19.97 -20.31
C ASP A 356 -8.96 -18.76 -21.19
N LYS A 357 -7.94 -18.11 -21.75
CA LYS A 357 -8.08 -16.89 -22.56
C LYS A 357 -8.03 -17.18 -24.05
N ASN A 358 -7.15 -18.08 -24.45
CA ASN A 358 -6.89 -18.44 -25.84
C ASN A 358 -6.57 -19.95 -25.98
N PRO A 359 -7.60 -20.80 -25.94
CA PRO A 359 -7.44 -22.25 -26.10
C PRO A 359 -6.90 -22.65 -27.48
N LYS A 360 -7.17 -21.85 -28.53
CA LYS A 360 -6.65 -22.09 -29.89
C LYS A 360 -5.13 -22.02 -29.98
N LEU A 361 -4.52 -21.03 -29.32
CA LEU A 361 -3.06 -20.87 -29.26
C LEU A 361 -2.40 -22.09 -28.60
N ILE A 362 -2.96 -22.55 -27.47
CA ILE A 362 -2.46 -23.73 -26.76
C ILE A 362 -2.56 -24.98 -27.63
N ARG A 363 -3.71 -25.19 -28.29
CA ARG A 363 -3.91 -26.33 -29.20
C ARG A 363 -2.90 -26.34 -30.35
N LYS A 364 -2.62 -25.18 -30.94
CA LYS A 364 -1.69 -25.06 -32.08
C LYS A 364 -0.24 -25.32 -31.69
N CYS A 365 0.18 -24.88 -30.49
CA CYS A 365 1.59 -24.73 -30.19
C CYS A 365 2.12 -25.60 -29.05
N LEU A 366 1.26 -26.11 -28.16
CA LEU A 366 1.69 -26.73 -26.90
C LEU A 366 1.11 -28.14 -26.68
N THR A 367 0.36 -28.66 -27.66
CA THR A 367 -0.23 -30.01 -27.63
C THR A 367 0.81 -31.11 -27.46
N GLU A 368 1.95 -31.02 -28.15
CA GLU A 368 3.04 -31.99 -28.02
C GLU A 368 3.61 -32.02 -26.59
N ILE A 369 3.82 -30.85 -25.99
CA ILE A 369 4.33 -30.73 -24.63
C ILE A 369 3.32 -31.28 -23.62
N LEU A 370 2.05 -30.91 -23.75
CA LEU A 370 0.97 -31.41 -22.89
C LEU A 370 0.87 -32.94 -22.95
N PHE A 371 0.87 -33.53 -24.15
CA PHE A 371 0.84 -34.98 -24.31
C PHE A 371 2.10 -35.66 -23.79
N SER A 372 3.28 -35.06 -23.94
CA SER A 372 4.50 -35.59 -23.33
C SER A 372 4.38 -35.68 -21.79
N TYR A 373 3.73 -34.70 -21.16
CA TYR A 373 3.55 -34.64 -19.71
C TYR A 373 2.47 -35.59 -19.17
N LEU A 374 1.55 -36.09 -20.02
CA LEU A 374 0.64 -37.17 -19.62
C LEU A 374 1.40 -38.47 -19.30
N GLY A 375 2.56 -38.68 -19.93
CA GLY A 375 3.46 -39.81 -19.69
C GLY A 375 4.57 -39.53 -18.67
N ASP A 376 4.55 -38.39 -17.96
CA ASP A 376 5.63 -38.04 -17.02
C ASP A 376 5.71 -39.04 -15.86
N LYS A 377 6.89 -39.22 -15.26
CA LYS A 377 7.10 -40.10 -14.10
C LYS A 377 6.44 -39.56 -12.84
N VAL A 378 6.29 -38.25 -12.70
CA VAL A 378 5.70 -37.60 -11.53
C VAL A 378 4.17 -37.52 -11.67
N ASN A 379 3.45 -37.98 -10.65
CA ASN A 379 1.98 -38.04 -10.68
C ASN A 379 1.33 -36.66 -10.82
N ASP A 380 1.80 -35.68 -10.06
CA ASP A 380 1.25 -34.33 -10.05
C ASP A 380 1.32 -33.66 -11.43
N ILE A 381 2.38 -33.94 -12.20
CA ILE A 381 2.53 -33.46 -13.57
C ILE A 381 1.48 -34.10 -14.47
N ARG A 382 1.30 -35.43 -14.38
CA ARG A 382 0.30 -36.15 -15.16
C ARG A 382 -1.11 -35.65 -14.86
N GLU A 383 -1.45 -35.50 -13.58
CA GLU A 383 -2.77 -35.02 -13.15
C GLU A 383 -3.05 -33.61 -13.67
N LYS A 384 -2.09 -32.71 -13.52
CA LYS A 384 -2.25 -31.32 -13.95
C LYS A 384 -2.31 -31.18 -15.47
N SER A 385 -1.49 -31.93 -16.21
CA SER A 385 -1.57 -32.00 -17.67
C SER A 385 -2.93 -32.56 -18.13
N ASN A 386 -3.41 -33.64 -17.50
CA ASN A 386 -4.70 -34.26 -17.80
C ASN A 386 -5.87 -33.28 -17.60
N LEU A 387 -5.83 -32.45 -16.55
CA LEU A 387 -6.83 -31.41 -16.32
C LEU A 387 -6.87 -30.38 -17.46
N ILE A 388 -5.72 -29.91 -17.92
CA ILE A 388 -5.63 -28.94 -19.02
C ILE A 388 -6.10 -29.57 -20.33
N VAL A 389 -5.67 -30.79 -20.65
CA VAL A 389 -6.10 -31.51 -21.86
C VAL A 389 -7.61 -31.72 -21.86
N LYS A 390 -8.19 -32.19 -20.76
CA LYS A 390 -9.65 -32.34 -20.63
C LYS A 390 -10.38 -31.02 -20.86
N LYS A 391 -9.83 -29.91 -20.35
CA LYS A 391 -10.40 -28.58 -20.58
C LYS A 391 -10.40 -28.22 -22.05
N LEU A 392 -9.25 -28.37 -22.73
CA LEU A 392 -9.13 -28.07 -24.16
C LEU A 392 -10.04 -28.96 -25.04
N ILE A 393 -10.23 -30.23 -24.68
CA ILE A 393 -11.17 -31.15 -25.33
C ILE A 393 -12.60 -30.65 -25.26
N ASN A 394 -13.00 -30.10 -24.10
CA ASN A 394 -14.37 -29.63 -23.90
C ASN A 394 -14.64 -28.26 -24.54
N THR A 395 -13.62 -27.44 -24.77
CA THR A 395 -13.78 -26.05 -25.23
C THR A 395 -13.52 -25.83 -26.71
N GLU A 396 -12.78 -26.72 -27.37
CA GLU A 396 -12.40 -26.58 -28.79
C GLU A 396 -12.91 -27.76 -29.62
N GLU A 397 -13.15 -27.55 -30.91
CA GLU A 397 -13.40 -28.65 -31.85
C GLU A 397 -12.09 -29.38 -32.14
N TRP A 398 -12.09 -30.71 -32.00
CA TRP A 398 -10.95 -31.57 -32.36
C TRP A 398 -11.31 -32.32 -33.63
N VAL A 399 -10.63 -32.00 -34.72
CA VAL A 399 -10.78 -32.65 -36.04
C VAL A 399 -9.51 -33.40 -36.37
#